data_AF-A0A813F481-F1
#
_entry.id   AF-A0A813F481-F1
#
_cell.length_a   1.000
_cell.length_b   1.000
_cell.length_c   1.000
_cell.angle_alpha   90.00
_cell.angle_beta   90.00
_cell.angle_gamma   90.00
#
_symmetry.space_group_name_H-M   'P 1'
#
loop_
_entity.id
_entity.type
_entity.pdbx_description
1 polymer ?
#
loop_
_entity_poly.entity_id
_entity_poly.type
_entity_poly.pdbx_seq_one_letter_code
_entity_poly.pdbx_strand_id
1 'polypeptide(L)'
;MTATKVRRKVEGASPSRGGSRPGTPADGSRPGTPADLQRARRNERVNNFLDRQCELSPQNEIRLGISVMQRELAIEMRTADDAGLLGSRGVEGFRKMLISRYGTVAAGWRMGLDRDGNGRVSFGELCLCCRDMGFHGNLRKLWMELDADHGGFISLNELDPAAFKDLEDFKCLCYEKFGNMIAAWEQGLNPDGHVGIAEKEFISRIGTLGFPGDARRLFRWLRTDLSRSDLGGSRL
;
A
#
# COMPACT_ATOMS: atom_id res chain seq x y z
N MET A 1 22.12 -3.58 -5.13
CA MET A 1 21.49 -4.83 -4.65
C MET A 1 21.93 -5.97 -5.54
N THR A 2 22.81 -6.82 -5.02
CA THR A 2 23.26 -8.08 -5.64
C THR A 2 22.14 -9.11 -5.57
N ALA A 3 21.80 -9.75 -6.69
CA ALA A 3 20.91 -10.90 -6.72
C ALA A 3 21.45 -11.97 -7.68
N THR A 4 22.32 -12.80 -7.10
CA THR A 4 22.71 -14.14 -7.55
C THR A 4 21.50 -15.06 -7.63
N LYS A 5 21.34 -15.84 -8.71
CA LYS A 5 20.49 -17.05 -8.68
C LYS A 5 21.03 -18.19 -9.55
N VAL A 6 21.80 -19.04 -8.88
CA VAL A 6 21.63 -20.51 -8.77
C VAL A 6 21.23 -21.27 -10.04
N ARG A 7 22.21 -21.95 -10.65
CA ARG A 7 22.00 -23.07 -11.57
C ARG A 7 21.95 -24.38 -10.76
N ARG A 8 20.80 -25.06 -10.74
CA ARG A 8 20.69 -26.43 -10.21
C ARG A 8 21.06 -27.45 -11.29
N LYS A 9 21.95 -28.36 -10.88
CA LYS A 9 22.44 -29.55 -11.56
C LYS A 9 21.35 -30.62 -11.59
N VAL A 10 21.18 -31.33 -12.71
CA VAL A 10 20.59 -32.67 -12.71
C VAL A 10 21.46 -33.55 -13.61
N GLU A 11 22.21 -34.44 -12.98
CA GLU A 11 22.86 -35.59 -13.60
C GLU A 11 21.82 -36.72 -13.74
N GLY A 12 21.83 -37.42 -14.88
CA GLY A 12 21.03 -38.61 -15.13
C GLY A 12 21.79 -39.55 -16.05
N ALA A 13 22.18 -40.69 -15.50
CA ALA A 13 23.15 -41.66 -16.01
C ALA A 13 22.75 -42.36 -17.32
N SER A 14 23.77 -42.79 -18.07
CA SER A 14 23.68 -43.88 -19.05
C SER A 14 23.81 -45.26 -18.37
N PRO A 15 23.40 -46.34 -19.05
CA PRO A 15 24.37 -47.41 -19.23
C PRO A 15 24.48 -47.91 -20.68
N SER A 16 25.71 -48.28 -20.97
CA SER A 16 26.30 -48.88 -22.17
C SER A 16 25.65 -50.17 -22.68
N ARG A 17 25.74 -50.41 -24.00
CA ARG A 17 26.06 -51.73 -24.55
C ARG A 17 26.77 -51.63 -25.91
N GLY A 18 28.04 -52.07 -25.93
CA GLY A 18 28.62 -52.97 -26.93
C GLY A 18 28.95 -52.46 -28.33
N GLY A 19 30.24 -52.47 -28.68
CA GLY A 19 30.69 -52.54 -30.07
C GLY A 19 32.11 -52.07 -30.31
N SER A 20 33.10 -52.95 -30.10
CA SER A 20 34.47 -52.74 -30.59
C SER A 20 34.57 -53.14 -32.06
N ARG A 21 35.15 -52.28 -32.92
CA ARG A 21 36.12 -52.68 -33.96
C ARG A 21 36.92 -51.48 -34.51
N PRO A 22 38.17 -51.69 -34.96
CA PRO A 22 39.16 -50.62 -35.11
C PRO A 22 39.34 -50.13 -36.56
N GLY A 23 39.70 -48.84 -36.66
CA GLY A 23 40.71 -48.32 -37.60
C GLY A 23 40.34 -48.13 -39.07
N THR A 24 40.30 -46.87 -39.51
CA THR A 24 40.96 -46.38 -40.74
C THR A 24 41.00 -44.84 -40.75
N PRO A 25 41.99 -44.22 -41.41
CA PRO A 25 42.44 -42.85 -41.12
C PRO A 25 41.50 -41.79 -41.69
N ALA A 26 41.34 -40.70 -40.93
CA ALA A 26 40.60 -39.52 -41.32
C ALA A 26 41.42 -38.69 -42.31
N ASP A 27 40.95 -38.62 -43.56
CA ASP A 27 41.26 -37.55 -44.49
C ASP A 27 40.01 -37.23 -45.33
N GLY A 28 39.79 -35.95 -45.61
CA GLY A 28 38.75 -35.46 -46.50
C GLY A 28 37.52 -34.85 -45.82
N SER A 29 37.54 -33.53 -45.66
CA SER A 29 36.39 -32.66 -45.44
C SER A 29 35.19 -33.07 -46.33
N ARG A 30 34.20 -33.77 -45.77
CA ARG A 30 32.93 -34.00 -46.46
C ARG A 30 32.10 -32.72 -46.41
N PRO A 31 31.60 -32.19 -47.53
CA PRO A 31 30.61 -31.12 -47.48
C PRO A 31 29.39 -31.65 -46.72
N GLY A 32 28.89 -30.87 -45.75
CA GLY A 32 27.73 -31.21 -44.94
C GLY A 32 26.53 -31.61 -45.81
N THR A 33 25.62 -32.42 -45.28
CA THR A 33 24.48 -32.90 -46.07
C THR A 33 23.69 -31.71 -46.64
N PRO A 34 22.97 -31.86 -47.77
CA PRO A 34 22.19 -30.77 -48.35
C PRO A 34 21.24 -30.09 -47.34
N ALA A 35 20.73 -30.85 -46.37
CA ALA A 35 19.90 -30.34 -45.28
C ALA A 35 20.70 -29.48 -44.27
N ASP A 36 21.94 -29.87 -43.96
CA ASP A 36 22.82 -29.09 -43.07
C ASP A 36 23.22 -27.75 -43.70
N LEU A 37 23.50 -27.75 -45.01
CA LEU A 37 23.80 -26.53 -45.76
C LEU A 37 22.58 -25.59 -45.84
N GLN A 38 21.38 -26.14 -45.99
CA GLN A 38 20.14 -25.37 -45.99
C GLN A 38 19.84 -24.76 -44.62
N ARG A 39 20.09 -25.53 -43.55
CA ARG A 39 19.94 -25.07 -42.16
C ARG A 39 20.96 -24.00 -41.80
N ALA A 40 22.21 -24.15 -42.25
CA ALA A 40 23.26 -23.15 -42.09
C ALA A 40 22.89 -21.83 -42.79
N ARG A 41 22.46 -21.87 -44.06
CA ARG A 41 22.00 -20.66 -44.79
C ARG A 41 20.77 -20.01 -44.15
N ARG A 42 19.86 -20.82 -43.61
CA ARG A 42 18.70 -20.30 -42.87
C ARG A 42 19.14 -19.58 -41.59
N ASN A 43 20.03 -20.20 -40.82
CA ASN A 43 20.56 -19.59 -39.60
C ASN A 43 21.37 -18.33 -39.89
N GLU A 44 22.14 -18.29 -40.98
CA GLU A 44 22.89 -17.12 -41.41
C GLU A 44 21.97 -15.97 -41.84
N ARG A 45 20.86 -16.26 -42.54
CA ARG A 45 19.82 -15.25 -42.84
C ARG A 45 19.15 -14.70 -41.58
N VAL A 46 18.89 -15.57 -40.60
CA VAL A 46 18.30 -15.16 -39.31
C VAL A 46 19.30 -14.31 -38.53
N ASN A 47 20.57 -14.70 -38.45
CA ASN A 47 21.61 -13.93 -37.78
C ASN A 47 21.82 -12.59 -38.46
N ASN A 48 21.94 -12.53 -39.79
CA ASN A 48 22.04 -11.27 -40.53
C ASN A 48 20.81 -10.37 -40.35
N PHE A 49 19.62 -10.94 -40.15
CA PHE A 49 18.42 -10.18 -39.81
C PHE A 49 18.46 -9.64 -38.38
N LEU A 50 18.92 -10.45 -37.42
CA LEU A 50 19.08 -10.06 -36.01
C LEU A 50 20.21 -9.03 -35.81
N ASP A 51 21.33 -9.16 -36.50
CA ASP A 51 22.46 -8.23 -36.45
C ASP A 51 22.04 -6.84 -36.97
N ARG A 52 21.22 -6.79 -38.02
CA ARG A 52 20.60 -5.55 -38.51
C ARG A 52 19.58 -4.94 -37.54
N GLN A 53 19.05 -5.73 -36.60
CA GLN A 53 18.19 -5.23 -35.52
C GLN A 53 19.00 -4.81 -34.29
N CYS A 54 20.15 -5.44 -34.04
CA CYS A 54 21.06 -5.12 -32.95
C CYS A 54 21.93 -3.88 -33.23
N GLU A 55 22.26 -3.61 -34.49
CA GLU A 55 22.88 -2.35 -34.90
C GLU A 55 21.83 -1.24 -34.94
N LEU A 56 21.58 -0.62 -33.78
CA LEU A 56 20.88 0.66 -33.74
C LEU A 56 21.68 1.64 -34.61
N SER A 57 21.11 2.07 -35.73
CA SER A 57 21.67 3.21 -36.48
C SER A 57 21.96 4.35 -35.50
N PRO A 58 23.04 5.14 -35.66
CA PRO A 58 23.31 6.30 -34.81
C PRO A 58 22.08 7.22 -34.64
N GLN A 59 21.20 7.29 -35.66
CA GLN A 59 19.93 8.02 -35.60
C GLN A 59 18.91 7.41 -34.62
N ASN A 60 18.83 6.08 -34.54
CA ASN A 60 17.98 5.36 -33.60
C ASN A 60 18.53 5.47 -32.16
N GLU A 61 19.85 5.45 -31.97
CA GLU A 61 20.48 5.67 -30.67
C GLU A 61 20.19 7.08 -30.14
N ILE A 62 20.36 8.10 -30.98
CA ILE A 62 20.03 9.49 -30.63
C ILE A 62 18.54 9.61 -30.30
N ARG A 63 17.66 9.04 -31.12
CA ARG A 63 16.21 9.06 -30.89
C ARG A 63 15.82 8.35 -29.59
N LEU A 64 16.45 7.20 -29.30
CA LEU A 64 16.22 6.47 -28.06
C LEU A 64 16.73 7.27 -26.85
N GLY A 65 17.92 7.86 -26.94
CA GLY A 65 18.48 8.74 -25.91
C GLY A 65 17.60 9.95 -25.63
N ILE A 66 17.11 10.63 -26.68
CA ILE A 66 16.15 11.74 -26.55
C ILE A 66 14.86 11.24 -25.90
N SER A 67 14.32 10.08 -26.32
CA SER A 67 13.09 9.55 -25.73
C SER A 67 13.24 9.16 -24.26
N VAL A 68 14.39 8.62 -23.85
CA VAL A 68 14.69 8.31 -22.45
C VAL A 68 14.81 9.59 -21.64
N MET A 69 15.58 10.55 -22.14
CA MET A 69 15.77 11.86 -21.48
C MET A 69 14.46 12.63 -21.33
N GLN A 70 13.61 12.62 -22.35
CA GLN A 70 12.28 13.24 -22.28
C GLN A 70 11.40 12.59 -21.21
N ARG A 71 11.46 11.26 -21.06
CA ARG A 71 10.73 10.54 -20.01
C ARG A 71 11.29 10.84 -18.63
N GLU A 72 12.61 10.87 -18.48
CA GLU A 72 13.27 11.23 -17.20
C GLU A 72 12.92 12.66 -16.78
N LEU A 73 13.03 13.63 -17.68
CA LEU A 73 12.66 15.02 -17.40
C LEU A 73 11.17 15.15 -17.04
N ALA A 74 10.28 14.44 -17.75
CA ALA A 74 8.86 14.44 -17.42
C ALA A 74 8.57 13.82 -16.04
N ILE A 75 9.31 12.80 -15.63
CA ILE A 75 9.22 12.25 -14.27
C ILE A 75 9.70 13.29 -13.26
N GLU A 76 10.84 13.92 -13.50
CA GLU A 76 11.45 14.89 -12.59
C GLU A 76 10.54 16.11 -12.38
N MET A 77 10.01 16.70 -13.45
CA MET A 77 9.05 17.80 -13.37
C MET A 77 7.82 17.44 -12.53
N ARG A 78 7.22 16.26 -12.76
CA ARG A 78 6.06 15.80 -11.98
C ARG A 78 6.42 15.59 -10.51
N THR A 79 7.60 15.04 -10.21
CA THR A 79 8.04 14.87 -8.82
C THR A 79 8.29 16.20 -8.11
N ALA A 80 8.77 17.23 -8.83
CA ALA A 80 8.97 18.57 -8.28
C ALA A 80 7.63 19.26 -7.99
N ASP A 81 6.66 19.15 -8.90
CA ASP A 81 5.30 19.67 -8.71
C ASP A 81 4.59 18.97 -7.54
N ASP A 82 4.73 17.64 -7.44
CA ASP A 82 4.12 16.82 -6.39
C ASP A 82 4.79 17.00 -5.01
N ALA A 83 6.06 17.44 -4.95
CA ALA A 83 6.79 17.64 -3.69
C ALA A 83 6.12 18.68 -2.77
N GLY A 84 5.37 19.63 -3.35
CA GLY A 84 4.56 20.59 -2.60
C GLY A 84 3.25 20.02 -2.03
N LEU A 85 2.77 18.89 -2.57
CA LEU A 85 1.48 18.30 -2.23
C LEU A 85 1.57 17.41 -0.99
N LEU A 86 0.49 17.35 -0.20
CA LEU A 86 0.45 16.50 0.99
C LEU A 86 0.65 15.01 0.65
N GLY A 87 0.20 14.55 -0.52
CA GLY A 87 0.31 13.13 -0.88
C GLY A 87 1.71 12.64 -1.23
N SER A 88 2.69 13.53 -1.45
CA SER A 88 4.10 13.13 -1.59
C SER A 88 4.75 12.78 -0.24
N ARG A 89 4.14 13.21 0.88
CA ARG A 89 4.62 12.99 2.26
C ARG A 89 4.09 11.71 2.89
N GLY A 90 3.53 10.79 2.10
CA GLY A 90 3.08 9.47 2.56
C GLY A 90 2.04 9.55 3.69
N VAL A 91 2.20 8.70 4.70
CA VAL A 91 1.30 8.61 5.87
C VAL A 91 1.15 9.93 6.63
N GLU A 92 2.23 10.68 6.82
CA GLU A 92 2.17 11.95 7.56
C GLU A 92 1.33 13.00 6.82
N GLY A 93 1.50 13.08 5.50
CA GLY A 93 0.71 13.95 4.65
C GLY A 93 -0.77 13.56 4.66
N PHE A 94 -1.04 12.27 4.64
CA PHE A 94 -2.39 11.72 4.75
C PHE A 94 -3.04 12.05 6.11
N ARG A 95 -2.33 11.89 7.23
CA ARG A 95 -2.79 12.33 8.57
C ARG A 95 -3.14 13.82 8.59
N LYS A 96 -2.27 14.67 8.03
CA LYS A 96 -2.53 16.12 7.94
C LYS A 96 -3.77 16.45 7.12
N MET A 97 -4.02 15.69 6.05
CA MET A 97 -5.23 15.85 5.24
C MET A 97 -6.49 15.49 6.03
N LEU A 98 -6.48 14.37 6.75
CA LEU A 98 -7.59 13.97 7.62
C LEU A 98 -7.86 15.02 8.70
N ILE A 99 -6.80 15.52 9.35
CA ILE A 99 -6.91 16.60 10.35
C ILE A 99 -7.47 17.88 9.71
N SER A 100 -7.00 18.25 8.52
CA SER A 100 -7.49 19.46 7.84
C SER A 100 -8.96 19.37 7.44
N ARG A 101 -9.47 18.17 7.13
CA ARG A 101 -10.84 17.98 6.65
C ARG A 101 -11.83 17.65 7.76
N TYR A 102 -11.42 16.85 8.73
CA TYR A 102 -12.28 16.30 9.79
C TYR A 102 -11.89 16.75 11.20
N GLY A 103 -10.78 17.47 11.36
CA GLY A 103 -10.27 17.96 12.65
C GLY A 103 -9.32 17.02 13.35
N THR A 104 -9.61 15.72 13.35
CA THR A 104 -8.76 14.68 13.93
C THR A 104 -8.63 13.48 13.00
N VAL A 105 -7.58 12.70 13.20
CA VAL A 105 -7.40 11.43 12.47
C VAL A 105 -8.52 10.45 12.83
N ALA A 106 -8.91 10.37 14.11
CA ALA A 106 -10.03 9.52 14.56
C ALA A 106 -11.37 9.90 13.93
N ALA A 107 -11.66 11.19 13.77
CA ALA A 107 -12.86 11.65 13.06
C ALA A 107 -12.78 11.32 11.57
N GLY A 108 -11.63 11.56 10.94
CA GLY A 108 -11.39 11.21 9.54
C GLY A 108 -11.47 9.70 9.28
N TRP A 109 -11.08 8.89 10.27
CA TRP A 109 -11.28 7.44 10.26
C TRP A 109 -12.77 7.10 10.18
N ARG A 110 -13.56 7.46 11.20
CA ARG A 110 -14.99 7.08 11.28
C ARG A 110 -15.86 7.70 10.19
N MET A 111 -15.54 8.92 9.75
CA MET A 111 -16.39 9.66 8.80
C MET A 111 -15.94 9.48 7.35
N GLY A 112 -14.64 9.26 7.13
CA GLY A 112 -14.03 9.24 5.81
C GLY A 112 -13.73 7.82 5.33
N LEU A 113 -13.04 7.04 6.16
CA LEU A 113 -12.43 5.75 5.79
C LEU A 113 -13.33 4.56 6.14
N ASP A 114 -13.69 4.43 7.41
CA ASP A 114 -14.45 3.33 8.01
C ASP A 114 -15.94 3.70 8.06
N ARG A 115 -16.54 3.92 6.88
CA ARG A 115 -17.91 4.42 6.75
C ARG A 115 -18.97 3.40 7.19
N ASP A 116 -18.64 2.12 7.11
CA ASP A 116 -19.48 1.01 7.56
C ASP A 116 -19.22 0.64 9.03
N GLY A 117 -18.15 1.15 9.64
CA GLY A 117 -17.87 1.03 11.07
C GLY A 117 -17.39 -0.35 11.47
N ASN A 118 -16.80 -1.12 10.55
CA ASN A 118 -16.31 -2.46 10.82
C ASN A 118 -14.89 -2.45 11.46
N GLY A 119 -14.24 -1.28 11.51
CA GLY A 119 -12.92 -1.08 12.10
C GLY A 119 -11.74 -1.43 11.19
N ARG A 120 -12.00 -1.72 9.91
CA ARG A 120 -11.03 -2.16 8.91
C ARG A 120 -11.31 -1.49 7.57
N VAL A 121 -10.24 -1.09 6.88
CA VAL A 121 -10.35 -0.37 5.62
C VAL A 121 -9.56 -1.10 4.55
N SER A 122 -10.26 -1.55 3.52
CA SER A 122 -9.68 -2.14 2.32
C SER A 122 -9.02 -1.10 1.42
N PHE A 123 -8.18 -1.55 0.48
CA PHE A 123 -7.56 -0.64 -0.50
C PHE A 123 -8.59 0.10 -1.36
N GLY A 124 -9.73 -0.56 -1.65
CA GLY A 124 -10.82 0.07 -2.39
C GLY A 124 -11.43 1.25 -1.63
N GLU A 125 -11.70 1.07 -0.34
CA GLU A 125 -12.24 2.12 0.53
C GLU A 125 -11.24 3.27 0.71
N LEU A 126 -9.95 2.97 0.88
CA LEU A 126 -8.91 4.00 0.91
C LEU A 126 -8.90 4.81 -0.40
N CYS A 127 -9.00 4.15 -1.56
CA CYS A 127 -9.01 4.82 -2.86
C CYS A 127 -10.23 5.74 -3.02
N LEU A 128 -11.41 5.28 -2.61
CA LEU A 128 -12.63 6.08 -2.65
C LEU A 128 -12.52 7.29 -1.71
N CYS A 129 -12.06 7.08 -0.47
CA CYS A 129 -11.84 8.14 0.50
C CYS A 129 -10.86 9.19 -0.02
N CYS A 130 -9.71 8.75 -0.53
CA CYS A 130 -8.69 9.64 -1.11
C CYS A 130 -9.22 10.44 -2.30
N ARG A 131 -10.02 9.82 -3.17
CA ARG A 131 -10.65 10.51 -4.30
C ARG A 131 -11.63 11.59 -3.83
N ASP A 132 -12.47 11.27 -2.85
CA ASP A 132 -13.47 12.21 -2.32
C ASP A 132 -12.83 13.40 -1.60
N MET A 133 -11.64 13.21 -1.01
CA MET A 133 -10.87 14.28 -0.36
C MET A 133 -9.97 15.08 -1.32
N GLY A 134 -9.84 14.66 -2.59
CA GLY A 134 -8.89 15.27 -3.52
C GLY A 134 -7.45 15.01 -3.12
N PHE A 135 -7.12 13.79 -2.69
CA PHE A 135 -5.74 13.40 -2.40
C PHE A 135 -4.94 13.27 -3.71
N HIS A 136 -3.84 14.03 -3.78
CA HIS A 136 -2.91 14.02 -4.90
C HIS A 136 -1.61 13.36 -4.46
N GLY A 137 -1.43 12.08 -4.80
CA GLY A 137 -0.25 11.30 -4.46
C GLY A 137 -0.37 9.85 -4.92
N ASN A 138 0.70 9.07 -4.74
CA ASN A 138 0.72 7.66 -5.12
C ASN A 138 0.00 6.80 -4.06
N LEU A 139 -1.25 6.45 -4.33
CA LEU A 139 -2.09 5.64 -3.44
C LEU A 139 -1.52 4.25 -3.15
N ARG A 140 -0.85 3.62 -4.13
CA ARG A 140 -0.22 2.31 -3.92
C ARG A 140 0.95 2.42 -2.95
N LYS A 141 1.75 3.49 -3.05
CA LYS A 141 2.82 3.77 -2.10
C LYS A 141 2.25 4.03 -0.70
N LEU A 142 1.24 4.87 -0.60
CA LEU A 142 0.54 5.15 0.67
C LEU A 142 -0.01 3.87 1.31
N TRP A 143 -0.65 3.01 0.52
CA TRP A 143 -1.17 1.73 1.00
C TRP A 143 -0.06 0.85 1.59
N MET A 144 1.06 0.68 0.88
CA MET A 144 2.18 -0.12 1.38
C MET A 144 2.81 0.45 2.66
N GLU A 145 2.71 1.76 2.89
CA GLU A 145 3.18 2.38 4.14
C GLU A 145 2.17 2.22 5.28
N LEU A 146 0.87 2.14 4.99
CA LEU A 146 -0.19 1.96 5.99
C LEU A 146 -0.40 0.49 6.37
N ASP A 147 -0.44 -0.40 5.37
CA ASP A 147 -0.60 -1.87 5.49
C ASP A 147 0.78 -2.52 5.69
N ALA A 148 1.45 -2.11 6.78
CA ALA A 148 2.83 -2.51 7.09
C ALA A 148 2.94 -4.00 7.47
N ASP A 149 1.85 -4.61 7.95
CA ASP A 149 1.75 -6.03 8.26
C ASP A 149 1.34 -6.90 7.05
N HIS A 150 0.99 -6.25 5.92
CA HIS A 150 0.45 -6.90 4.72
C HIS A 150 -0.81 -7.75 5.00
N GLY A 151 -1.59 -7.35 6.01
CA GLY A 151 -2.84 -7.98 6.38
C GLY A 151 -3.96 -7.75 5.36
N GLY A 152 -3.78 -6.81 4.43
CA GLY A 152 -4.73 -6.48 3.37
C GLY A 152 -5.85 -5.54 3.81
N PHE A 153 -5.78 -5.06 5.05
CA PHE A 153 -6.69 -4.08 5.64
C PHE A 153 -5.90 -3.14 6.53
N ILE A 154 -6.27 -1.86 6.53
CA ILE A 154 -5.75 -0.88 7.46
C ILE A 154 -6.69 -0.82 8.67
N SER A 155 -6.13 -0.60 9.85
CA SER A 155 -6.85 -0.32 11.09
C SER A 155 -6.50 1.06 11.65
N LEU A 156 -7.33 1.58 12.56
CA LEU A 156 -7.02 2.85 13.22
C LEU A 156 -5.69 2.79 13.99
N ASN A 157 -5.28 1.62 14.48
CA ASN A 157 -4.01 1.45 15.19
C ASN A 157 -2.80 1.81 14.32
N GLU A 158 -2.81 1.47 13.04
CA GLU A 158 -1.72 1.80 12.11
C GLU A 158 -1.71 3.29 11.76
N LEU A 159 -2.89 3.89 11.71
CA LEU A 159 -3.04 5.29 11.35
C LEU A 159 -2.83 6.25 12.53
N ASP A 160 -3.31 5.93 13.72
CA ASP A 160 -3.13 6.71 14.95
C ASP A 160 -3.18 5.76 16.17
N PRO A 161 -2.03 5.19 16.58
CA PRO A 161 -1.97 4.26 17.70
C PRO A 161 -2.46 4.87 19.03
N ALA A 162 -2.27 6.19 19.20
CA ALA A 162 -2.67 6.89 20.41
C ALA A 162 -4.20 7.01 20.49
N ALA A 163 -4.84 7.43 19.39
CA ALA A 163 -6.29 7.47 19.32
C ALA A 163 -6.91 6.07 19.42
N PHE A 164 -6.32 5.07 18.76
CA PHE A 164 -6.76 3.68 18.86
C PHE A 164 -6.76 3.19 20.30
N LYS A 165 -5.65 3.37 21.03
CA LYS A 165 -5.54 2.95 22.42
C LYS A 165 -6.58 3.61 23.31
N ASP A 166 -6.71 4.94 23.26
CA ASP A 166 -7.67 5.67 24.10
C ASP A 166 -9.12 5.22 23.82
N LEU A 167 -9.46 4.96 22.56
CA LEU A 167 -10.80 4.50 22.16
C LEU A 167 -11.06 3.04 22.56
N GLU A 168 -10.07 2.17 22.42
CA GLU A 168 -10.20 0.77 22.83
C GLU A 168 -10.30 0.63 24.35
N ASP A 169 -9.46 1.36 25.11
CA ASP A 169 -9.53 1.41 26.58
C ASP A 169 -10.91 1.91 27.04
N PHE A 170 -11.46 2.92 26.37
CA PHE A 170 -12.80 3.44 26.65
C PHE A 170 -13.90 2.41 26.32
N LYS A 171 -13.78 1.74 25.18
CA LYS A 171 -14.71 0.69 24.76
C LYS A 171 -14.72 -0.45 25.78
N CYS A 172 -13.56 -0.98 26.16
CA CYS A 172 -13.44 -2.02 27.19
C CYS A 172 -14.11 -1.58 28.51
N LEU A 173 -13.84 -0.36 28.98
CA LEU A 173 -14.45 0.19 30.19
C LEU A 173 -15.98 0.23 30.11
N CYS A 174 -16.53 0.66 28.98
CA CYS A 174 -17.97 0.70 28.74
C CYS A 174 -18.59 -0.70 28.79
N TYR A 175 -17.95 -1.69 28.15
CA TYR A 175 -18.41 -3.08 28.18
C TYR A 175 -18.32 -3.70 29.57
N GLU A 176 -17.24 -3.45 30.32
CA GLU A 176 -17.08 -3.98 31.67
C GLU A 176 -18.10 -3.42 32.66
N LYS A 177 -18.45 -2.14 32.55
CA LYS A 177 -19.37 -1.47 33.49
C LYS A 177 -20.85 -1.60 33.11
N PHE A 178 -21.16 -1.57 31.82
CA PHE A 178 -22.55 -1.46 31.32
C PHE A 178 -22.96 -2.58 30.36
N GLY A 179 -22.02 -3.46 29.97
CA GLY A 179 -22.27 -4.59 29.08
C GLY A 179 -22.37 -4.26 27.59
N ASN A 180 -22.71 -3.01 27.22
CA ASN A 180 -22.71 -2.55 25.83
C ASN A 180 -22.57 -1.03 25.73
N MET A 181 -22.24 -0.53 24.53
CA MET A 181 -21.98 0.89 24.29
C MET A 181 -23.24 1.78 24.41
N ILE A 182 -24.43 1.26 24.07
CA ILE A 182 -25.69 2.02 24.16
C ILE A 182 -26.04 2.28 25.62
N ALA A 183 -25.96 1.25 26.47
CA ALA A 183 -26.18 1.36 27.90
C ALA A 183 -25.11 2.25 28.57
N ALA A 184 -23.86 2.18 28.12
CA ALA A 184 -22.81 3.07 28.59
C ALA A 184 -23.11 4.54 28.26
N TRP A 185 -23.65 4.82 27.07
CA TRP A 185 -24.12 6.16 26.73
C TRP A 185 -25.31 6.58 27.58
N GLU A 186 -26.39 5.81 27.62
CA GLU A 186 -27.65 6.20 28.26
C GLU A 186 -27.54 6.25 29.78
N GLN A 187 -26.84 5.32 30.41
CA GLN A 187 -26.80 5.18 31.88
C GLN A 187 -25.55 5.80 32.48
N GLY A 188 -24.42 5.73 31.77
CA GLY A 188 -23.13 6.20 32.25
C GLY A 188 -22.84 7.64 31.85
N LEU A 189 -22.97 7.95 30.56
CA LEU A 189 -22.56 9.23 30.00
C LEU A 189 -23.68 10.24 29.88
N ASN A 190 -24.93 9.86 29.70
CA ASN A 190 -26.08 10.74 29.46
C ASN A 190 -27.36 10.30 30.19
N PRO A 191 -27.31 10.08 31.53
CA PRO A 191 -28.48 9.69 32.31
C PRO A 191 -29.64 10.69 32.22
N ASP A 192 -29.34 11.96 31.97
CA ASP A 192 -30.34 13.03 31.86
C ASP A 192 -31.03 13.07 30.50
N GLY A 193 -30.58 12.27 29.52
CA GLY A 193 -31.19 12.20 28.19
C GLY A 193 -30.99 13.45 27.34
N HIS A 194 -29.92 14.21 27.56
CA HIS A 194 -29.62 15.40 26.75
C HIS A 194 -29.27 15.01 25.30
N VAL A 195 -29.58 15.90 24.35
CA VAL A 195 -29.26 15.69 22.91
C VAL A 195 -27.75 15.59 22.67
N GLY A 196 -26.95 16.17 23.56
CA GLY A 196 -25.51 15.95 23.62
C GLY A 196 -24.92 16.40 24.94
N ILE A 197 -23.66 16.02 25.15
CA ILE A 197 -22.91 16.26 26.38
C ILE A 197 -21.78 17.26 26.10
N ALA A 198 -21.70 18.31 26.92
CA ALA A 198 -20.61 19.27 26.83
C ALA A 198 -19.28 18.69 27.36
N GLU A 199 -18.15 19.21 26.87
CA GLU A 199 -16.81 18.73 27.24
C GLU A 199 -16.59 18.60 28.76
N LYS A 200 -16.99 19.63 29.53
CA LYS A 200 -16.81 19.64 30.98
C LYS A 200 -17.56 18.51 31.69
N GLU A 201 -18.80 18.26 31.26
CA GLU A 201 -19.67 17.24 31.81
C GLU A 201 -19.13 15.84 31.44
N PHE A 202 -18.71 15.65 30.19
CA PHE A 202 -18.08 14.41 29.75
C PHE A 202 -16.82 14.08 30.55
N ILE A 203 -15.92 15.05 30.76
CA ILE A 203 -14.70 14.86 31.56
C ILE A 203 -15.04 14.43 32.98
N SER A 204 -16.04 15.06 33.60
CA SER A 204 -16.48 14.70 34.95
C SER A 204 -17.01 13.26 34.99
N ARG A 205 -17.83 12.86 34.02
CA ARG A 205 -18.43 11.51 33.95
C ARG A 205 -17.38 10.43 33.71
N ILE A 206 -16.48 10.66 32.75
CA ILE A 206 -15.37 9.75 32.45
C ILE A 206 -14.40 9.62 33.64
N GLY A 207 -14.16 10.72 34.37
CA GLY A 207 -13.39 10.69 35.61
C GLY A 207 -14.02 9.79 36.66
N THR A 208 -15.35 9.87 36.86
CA THR A 208 -16.09 8.98 37.78
C THR A 208 -16.07 7.51 37.34
N LEU A 209 -16.08 7.25 36.02
CA LEU A 209 -16.00 5.90 35.47
C LEU A 209 -14.63 5.24 35.67
N GLY A 210 -13.59 6.04 35.96
CA GLY A 210 -12.23 5.55 36.19
C GLY A 210 -11.44 5.28 34.92
N PHE A 211 -11.67 6.05 33.85
CA PHE A 211 -10.89 5.93 32.62
C PHE A 211 -9.39 6.22 32.87
N PRO A 212 -8.48 5.32 32.46
CA PRO A 212 -7.05 5.46 32.75
C PRO A 212 -6.33 6.52 31.89
N GLY A 213 -6.94 6.94 30.77
CA GLY A 213 -6.37 7.91 29.84
C GLY A 213 -6.80 9.36 30.08
N ASP A 214 -6.45 10.24 29.15
CA ASP A 214 -6.84 11.65 29.19
C ASP A 214 -8.26 11.84 28.65
N ALA A 215 -9.20 12.17 29.54
CA ALA A 215 -10.61 12.39 29.19
C ALA A 215 -10.83 13.53 28.18
N ARG A 216 -10.02 14.60 28.20
CA ARG A 216 -10.11 15.69 27.20
C ARG A 216 -9.70 15.20 25.82
N ARG A 217 -8.64 14.40 25.78
CA ARG A 217 -8.14 13.82 24.54
C ARG A 217 -9.15 12.82 23.96
N LEU A 218 -9.72 11.97 24.80
CA LEU A 218 -10.81 11.07 24.43
C LEU A 218 -12.03 11.82 23.90
N PHE A 219 -12.47 12.89 24.58
CA PHE A 219 -13.58 13.72 24.11
C PHE A 219 -13.32 14.23 22.69
N ARG A 220 -12.10 14.70 22.42
CA ARG A 220 -11.69 15.15 21.10
C ARG A 220 -11.70 14.02 20.06
N TRP A 221 -11.32 12.80 20.43
CA TRP A 221 -11.38 11.63 19.55
C TRP A 221 -12.79 11.20 19.22
N LEU A 222 -13.74 11.33 20.15
CA LEU A 222 -15.14 10.92 19.96
C LEU A 222 -15.96 11.93 19.15
N ARG A 223 -15.52 13.19 19.07
CA ARG A 223 -16.18 14.19 18.22
C ARG A 223 -16.07 13.82 16.74
N THR A 224 -17.22 13.63 16.10
CA THR A 224 -17.34 13.39 14.65
C THR A 224 -17.64 14.66 13.86
N ASP A 225 -18.15 15.71 14.53
CA ASP A 225 -18.50 16.99 13.94
C ASP A 225 -17.85 18.12 14.75
N LEU A 226 -16.97 18.88 14.11
CA LEU A 226 -16.31 20.02 14.75
C LEU A 226 -17.21 21.24 14.88
N SER A 227 -18.29 21.33 14.09
CA SER A 227 -19.25 22.44 14.19
C SER A 227 -20.03 22.42 15.51
N ARG A 228 -20.16 21.23 16.10
CA ARG A 228 -20.79 20.99 17.40
C ARG A 228 -19.76 20.98 18.52
N SER A 229 -20.04 21.71 19.60
CA SER A 229 -19.21 21.73 20.81
C SER A 229 -19.53 20.58 21.79
N ASP A 230 -20.54 19.78 21.49
CA ASP A 230 -21.06 18.68 22.30
C ASP A 230 -20.90 17.32 21.60
N LEU A 231 -20.88 16.24 22.39
CA LEU A 231 -20.95 14.87 21.88
C LEU A 231 -22.42 14.45 21.76
N GLY A 232 -22.84 13.94 20.59
CA GLY A 232 -24.16 13.35 20.40
C GLY A 232 -24.12 11.82 20.46
N GLY A 233 -25.20 11.20 20.96
CA GLY A 233 -25.25 9.76 21.21
C GLY A 233 -25.39 8.86 19.99
N SER A 234 -25.77 9.41 18.84
CA SER A 234 -26.06 8.64 17.62
C SER A 234 -24.83 8.12 16.88
N ARG A 235 -23.61 8.35 17.40
CA ARG A 235 -22.34 8.05 16.70
C ARG A 235 -21.21 7.54 17.62
N LEU A 236 -21.56 7.04 18.81
CA LEU A 236 -20.61 6.36 19.70
C LEU A 236 -20.51 4.86 19.40
#